data_AF-A0A8C3WG25-F1
#
_entry.id   AF-A0A8C3WG25-F1
#
_cell.length_a   1.000
_cell.length_b   1.000
_cell.length_c   1.000
_cell.angle_alpha   90.00
_cell.angle_beta   90.00
_cell.angle_gamma   90.00
#
_symmetry.space_group_name_H-M   'P 1'
#
loop_
_entity.id
_entity.type
_entity.pdbx_description
1 polymer ?
#
loop_
_entity_poly.entity_id
_entity_poly.type
_entity_poly.pdbx_seq_one_letter_code
_entity_poly.pdbx_strand_id
1 'polypeptide(L)'
;MYTGEPESEHLEDKDVQSSTAPQILKAEDINEHEENEEPVSSEMEETKPQMEKEGSCPPQGALNKAITNGVILFMVWCVTWSFSGSSAFPGGSLFGVLITFYSSIIGGKLVEIIRIPSVPQLPPLLGMLLAGFTIRNVPFFSDHVWISNTMSSTLRNTALTIVLVRAGLGLDPQALKRLKRVCLRLAMGPCLMEACSAAVISHYLMKFPWQWAFLLGFVVGAVSPAVIVPSMLRLQEKGYGIEKGIPTLLIAASSLDDIVAITGYNTCFSIVFSSGVKLSNIMTSFRDAVIGLLSGVVLGIFARYFPSRDQGKLPLKRAFLILSMCISAVLGGHHIGSHAAGGLCTLALSFVAGTGWAKEKIKVQKIIAATWNIFQPLLFGLVGAEVPVASLKSNAIGICVTAMSLALLIRISVTFVLMSFAGFNFKEKIFIALSWMPKATVQINQTILLLLFLREEWTNCKVAKCKHTKERQ
;
A
#
# COMPACT_ATOMS: atom_id res chain seq x y z
N MET A 1 71.08 32.10 25.21
CA MET A 1 69.74 31.73 25.72
C MET A 1 69.36 30.41 25.06
N TYR A 2 68.89 29.46 25.85
CA TYR A 2 68.64 28.06 25.49
C TYR A 2 67.55 27.93 24.38
N THR A 3 67.56 27.05 23.36
CA THR A 3 68.15 25.71 23.06
C THR A 3 67.64 24.55 23.93
N GLY A 4 67.12 23.44 23.42
CA GLY A 4 66.95 22.97 22.04
C GLY A 4 65.93 21.82 21.97
N GLU A 5 66.04 20.92 20.99
CA GLU A 5 65.16 19.73 20.85
C GLU A 5 65.68 18.50 21.66
N PRO A 6 65.50 17.22 21.25
CA PRO A 6 64.85 16.22 22.12
C PRO A 6 65.81 15.13 22.60
N GLU A 7 65.33 14.24 23.49
CA GLU A 7 66.01 12.95 23.68
C GLU A 7 65.09 11.83 24.18
N SER A 8 65.62 10.61 24.20
CA SER A 8 64.90 9.33 24.33
C SER A 8 65.61 8.38 25.30
N GLU A 9 64.88 7.32 25.68
CA GLU A 9 65.39 6.04 26.21
C GLU A 9 65.90 5.91 27.67
N HIS A 10 65.55 4.73 28.22
CA HIS A 10 66.22 3.92 29.25
C HIS A 10 66.66 4.46 30.63
N LEU A 11 65.89 4.07 31.66
CA LEU A 11 66.30 3.33 32.87
C LEU A 11 65.01 2.78 33.50
N GLU A 12 64.86 1.57 34.06
CA GLU A 12 65.50 0.25 34.04
C GLU A 12 64.52 -0.65 34.87
N ASP A 13 64.69 -1.97 34.85
CA ASP A 13 63.67 -2.95 35.25
C ASP A 13 63.15 -2.94 36.71
N LYS A 14 61.89 -3.38 36.86
CA LYS A 14 61.61 -4.60 37.63
C LYS A 14 60.26 -5.30 37.34
N ASP A 15 60.38 -6.51 36.80
CA ASP A 15 59.56 -7.71 37.02
C ASP A 15 58.04 -7.55 37.26
N VAL A 16 57.24 -7.92 36.25
CA VAL A 16 56.51 -9.21 36.18
C VAL A 16 55.70 -9.24 34.87
N GLN A 17 55.83 -10.31 34.07
CA GLN A 17 55.22 -10.39 32.73
C GLN A 17 54.49 -11.72 32.47
N SER A 18 53.47 -11.67 31.60
CA SER A 18 52.84 -12.80 30.88
C SER A 18 51.89 -13.74 31.67
N SER A 19 50.85 -14.34 31.06
CA SER A 19 50.35 -14.26 29.68
C SER A 19 48.83 -14.52 29.56
N THR A 20 48.26 -13.96 28.49
CA THR A 20 47.02 -14.28 27.77
C THR A 20 46.61 -15.78 27.69
N ALA A 21 45.30 -16.04 27.58
CA ALA A 21 44.62 -17.34 27.36
C ALA A 21 44.90 -17.98 25.98
N PRO A 22 44.47 -19.25 25.70
CA PRO A 22 43.10 -19.48 25.15
C PRO A 22 42.44 -20.86 25.48
N GLN A 23 41.48 -21.30 24.65
CA GLN A 23 40.45 -22.36 24.81
C GLN A 23 40.89 -23.81 24.42
N ILE A 24 39.99 -24.81 24.67
CA ILE A 24 39.58 -25.99 23.84
C ILE A 24 39.67 -27.42 24.48
N LEU A 25 38.50 -28.13 24.48
CA LEU A 25 38.15 -29.58 24.50
C LEU A 25 38.85 -30.66 25.40
N LYS A 26 37.98 -31.51 26.02
CA LYS A 26 38.00 -33.00 26.16
C LYS A 26 39.23 -33.74 26.76
N ALA A 27 39.10 -34.91 27.42
CA ALA A 27 37.96 -35.71 27.94
C ALA A 27 38.49 -36.83 28.89
N GLU A 28 37.57 -37.54 29.60
CA GLU A 28 37.73 -38.88 30.23
C GLU A 28 38.76 -39.03 31.39
N ASP A 29 38.66 -39.96 32.37
CA ASP A 29 37.52 -40.65 33.06
C ASP A 29 38.08 -41.42 34.32
N ILE A 30 37.26 -42.22 35.02
CA ILE A 30 37.58 -43.39 35.91
C ILE A 30 37.72 -43.17 37.47
N ASN A 31 36.78 -43.78 38.20
CA ASN A 31 36.79 -44.42 39.56
C ASN A 31 37.15 -43.61 40.84
N GLU A 32 36.78 -43.99 42.09
CA GLU A 32 36.16 -45.24 42.62
C GLU A 32 35.25 -45.00 43.88
N HIS A 33 34.75 -46.09 44.49
CA HIS A 33 33.89 -46.27 45.70
C HIS A 33 34.36 -45.50 46.99
N GLU A 34 33.60 -45.27 48.09
CA GLU A 34 32.23 -45.64 48.60
C GLU A 34 31.73 -44.56 49.63
N GLU A 35 30.80 -44.66 50.63
CA GLU A 35 30.04 -45.73 51.32
C GLU A 35 28.74 -45.24 52.04
N ASN A 36 27.72 -46.11 52.12
CA ASN A 36 26.68 -46.42 53.16
C ASN A 36 25.84 -45.43 54.05
N GLU A 37 24.74 -46.00 54.58
CA GLU A 37 23.75 -45.59 55.64
C GLU A 37 22.77 -44.41 55.36
N GLU A 38 21.45 -44.44 55.68
CA GLU A 38 20.45 -45.50 55.99
C GLU A 38 18.98 -44.93 55.78
N PRO A 39 17.85 -45.69 55.97
CA PRO A 39 16.65 -45.55 55.11
C PRO A 39 15.32 -45.09 55.77
N VAL A 40 14.27 -44.89 54.93
CA VAL A 40 12.84 -44.89 55.35
C VAL A 40 11.91 -45.61 54.34
N SER A 41 11.45 -46.81 54.73
CA SER A 41 10.22 -47.55 54.35
C SER A 41 9.68 -47.59 52.89
N SER A 42 9.99 -48.71 52.21
CA SER A 42 9.05 -49.69 51.59
C SER A 42 7.93 -49.27 50.62
N GLU A 43 7.94 -49.87 49.42
CA GLU A 43 6.82 -49.98 48.48
C GLU A 43 5.92 -51.21 48.74
N MET A 44 4.64 -51.12 48.36
CA MET A 44 3.71 -52.21 48.01
C MET A 44 2.46 -51.57 47.37
N GLU A 45 1.86 -52.04 46.27
CA GLU A 45 2.24 -53.08 45.29
C GLU A 45 1.54 -52.73 43.94
N GLU A 46 1.98 -53.29 42.80
CA GLU A 46 1.35 -52.99 41.50
C GLU A 46 -0.09 -53.52 41.39
N THR A 47 -0.98 -52.75 40.75
CA THR A 47 -2.12 -53.30 39.99
C THR A 47 -2.39 -52.42 38.76
N LYS A 48 -1.89 -52.84 37.60
CA LYS A 48 -2.35 -52.34 36.29
C LYS A 48 -3.68 -53.01 35.93
N PRO A 49 -4.56 -52.30 35.19
CA PRO A 49 -4.57 -52.58 33.76
C PRO A 49 -4.65 -51.34 32.84
N GLN A 50 -3.99 -51.50 31.69
CA GLN A 50 -4.35 -51.00 30.35
C GLN A 50 -4.65 -49.50 30.09
N MET A 51 -3.83 -48.97 29.17
CA MET A 51 -4.20 -48.09 28.04
C MET A 51 -5.24 -46.99 28.27
N GLU A 52 -4.74 -45.75 28.38
CA GLU A 52 -5.12 -44.76 27.36
C GLU A 52 -3.93 -43.84 27.01
N LYS A 53 -3.23 -44.15 25.90
CA LYS A 53 -2.31 -43.22 25.24
C LYS A 53 -3.08 -42.46 24.16
N GLU A 54 -3.99 -41.59 24.57
CA GLU A 54 -4.60 -40.56 23.72
C GLU A 54 -3.51 -39.57 23.26
N GLY A 55 -2.81 -39.94 22.19
CA GLY A 55 -1.63 -39.26 21.64
C GLY A 55 -1.94 -37.94 20.92
N SER A 56 -2.79 -37.10 21.49
CA SER A 56 -3.11 -35.76 20.97
C SER A 56 -2.02 -34.74 21.30
N CYS A 57 -0.78 -35.01 20.87
CA CYS A 57 0.17 -33.95 20.60
C CYS A 57 -0.44 -33.09 19.47
N PRO A 58 -0.82 -31.82 19.70
CA PRO A 58 -1.34 -30.99 18.63
C PRO A 58 -0.26 -30.88 17.55
N PRO A 59 -0.61 -30.96 16.25
CA PRO A 59 0.39 -30.89 15.20
C PRO A 59 1.25 -29.63 15.39
N GLN A 60 2.57 -29.74 15.23
CA GLN A 60 3.48 -28.61 15.42
C GLN A 60 4.05 -28.13 14.08
N GLY A 61 4.48 -26.87 14.04
CA GLY A 61 5.02 -26.26 12.82
C GLY A 61 3.96 -25.91 11.76
N ALA A 62 4.35 -26.05 10.49
CA ALA A 62 3.64 -25.44 9.35
C ALA A 62 2.22 -25.98 9.13
N LEU A 63 2.01 -27.29 9.32
CA LEU A 63 0.71 -27.95 9.09
C LEU A 63 -0.38 -27.37 10.00
N ASN A 64 -0.14 -27.29 11.31
CA ASN A 64 -1.08 -26.67 12.24
C ASN A 64 -1.28 -25.18 11.96
N LYS A 65 -0.21 -24.46 11.61
CA LYS A 65 -0.36 -23.07 11.18
C LYS A 65 -1.25 -22.94 9.94
N ALA A 66 -1.26 -23.90 9.02
CA ALA A 66 -2.21 -23.92 7.91
C ALA A 66 -3.64 -24.26 8.38
N ILE A 67 -3.82 -25.32 9.18
CA ILE A 67 -5.11 -25.78 9.71
C ILE A 67 -5.77 -24.67 10.56
N THR A 68 -5.08 -24.10 11.53
CA THR A 68 -5.60 -23.02 12.39
C THR A 68 -6.03 -21.80 11.56
N ASN A 69 -5.25 -21.41 10.53
CA ASN A 69 -5.67 -20.35 9.62
C ASN A 69 -6.95 -20.75 8.84
N GLY A 70 -7.04 -21.99 8.34
CA GLY A 70 -8.22 -22.50 7.64
C GLY A 70 -9.48 -22.64 8.50
N VAL A 71 -9.34 -22.97 9.79
CA VAL A 71 -10.45 -23.01 10.74
C VAL A 71 -10.92 -21.59 11.09
N ILE A 72 -10.00 -20.64 11.31
CA ILE A 72 -10.36 -19.22 11.49
C ILE A 72 -11.06 -18.68 10.24
N LEU A 73 -10.57 -19.03 9.04
CA LEU A 73 -11.17 -18.67 7.74
C LEU A 73 -12.63 -19.13 7.64
N PHE A 74 -12.89 -20.39 8.01
CA PHE A 74 -14.21 -21.00 8.02
C PHE A 74 -15.13 -20.43 9.11
N MET A 75 -14.60 -20.11 10.29
CA MET A 75 -15.40 -19.48 11.35
C MET A 75 -15.79 -18.04 11.00
N VAL A 76 -14.90 -17.26 10.38
CA VAL A 76 -15.24 -15.93 9.84
C VAL A 76 -16.32 -16.07 8.76
N TRP A 77 -16.20 -17.07 7.88
CA TRP A 77 -17.24 -17.39 6.90
C TRP A 77 -18.60 -17.64 7.55
N CYS A 78 -18.68 -18.57 8.50
CA CYS A 78 -19.91 -18.90 9.23
C CYS A 78 -20.51 -17.70 9.97
N VAL A 79 -19.70 -16.83 10.59
CA VAL A 79 -20.18 -15.60 11.22
C VAL A 79 -20.75 -14.61 10.20
N THR A 80 -20.09 -14.42 9.05
CA THR A 80 -20.62 -13.53 8.00
C THR A 80 -21.91 -14.06 7.36
N TRP A 81 -22.06 -15.39 7.24
CA TRP A 81 -23.30 -16.03 6.80
C TRP A 81 -24.42 -15.85 7.83
N SER A 82 -24.13 -16.11 9.11
CA SER A 82 -25.09 -15.94 10.22
C SER A 82 -25.60 -14.50 10.35
N PHE A 83 -24.75 -13.49 10.10
CA PHE A 83 -25.15 -12.09 10.18
C PHE A 83 -25.85 -11.57 8.90
N SER A 84 -25.42 -12.01 7.71
CA SER A 84 -25.86 -11.40 6.44
C SER A 84 -26.78 -12.24 5.56
N GLY A 85 -27.15 -13.45 6.00
CA GLY A 85 -28.15 -14.31 5.36
C GLY A 85 -27.89 -14.54 3.87
N SER A 86 -28.86 -14.17 3.03
CA SER A 86 -28.84 -14.45 1.59
C SER A 86 -27.69 -13.81 0.82
N SER A 87 -27.12 -12.70 1.30
CA SER A 87 -26.00 -12.01 0.63
C SER A 87 -24.66 -12.76 0.73
N ALA A 88 -24.59 -13.79 1.57
CA ALA A 88 -23.43 -14.65 1.77
C ALA A 88 -23.49 -16.00 1.04
N PHE A 89 -24.60 -16.35 0.37
CA PHE A 89 -24.61 -17.56 -0.48
C PHE A 89 -23.68 -17.41 -1.70
N PRO A 90 -23.28 -18.53 -2.34
CA PRO A 90 -22.62 -18.49 -3.66
C PRO A 90 -23.39 -17.60 -4.65
N GLY A 91 -22.67 -16.77 -5.40
CA GLY A 91 -23.24 -15.69 -6.23
C GLY A 91 -23.57 -14.38 -5.48
N GLY A 92 -23.53 -14.36 -4.14
CA GLY A 92 -23.74 -13.15 -3.33
C GLY A 92 -22.51 -12.22 -3.30
N SER A 93 -22.73 -10.90 -3.20
CA SER A 93 -21.62 -9.93 -3.23
C SER A 93 -20.66 -10.03 -2.04
N LEU A 94 -21.09 -10.59 -0.89
CA LEU A 94 -20.20 -10.84 0.25
C LEU A 94 -19.41 -12.13 0.06
N PHE A 95 -20.02 -13.17 -0.53
CA PHE A 95 -19.32 -14.39 -0.95
C PHE A 95 -18.13 -14.03 -1.84
N GLY A 96 -18.36 -13.22 -2.88
CA GLY A 96 -17.29 -12.85 -3.81
C GLY A 96 -16.18 -11.99 -3.18
N VAL A 97 -16.53 -11.08 -2.27
CA VAL A 97 -15.53 -10.28 -1.51
C VAL A 97 -14.65 -11.17 -0.62
N LEU A 98 -15.25 -12.11 0.11
CA LEU A 98 -14.53 -13.01 1.02
C LEU A 98 -13.63 -13.98 0.25
N ILE A 99 -14.13 -14.64 -0.80
CA ILE A 99 -13.33 -15.51 -1.67
C ILE A 99 -12.18 -14.74 -2.33
N THR A 100 -12.39 -13.49 -2.74
CA THR A 100 -11.32 -12.62 -3.29
C THR A 100 -10.28 -12.26 -2.23
N PHE A 101 -10.69 -11.91 -1.01
CA PHE A 101 -9.77 -11.64 0.09
C PHE A 101 -8.92 -12.87 0.46
N TYR A 102 -9.55 -14.04 0.55
CA TYR A 102 -8.90 -15.29 0.95
C TYR A 102 -7.94 -15.81 -0.11
N SER A 103 -8.36 -15.85 -1.38
CA SER A 103 -7.48 -16.18 -2.51
C SER A 103 -6.30 -15.22 -2.61
N SER A 104 -6.48 -13.92 -2.32
CA SER A 104 -5.39 -12.95 -2.33
C SER A 104 -4.37 -13.18 -1.22
N ILE A 105 -4.80 -13.60 -0.02
CA ILE A 105 -3.87 -14.04 1.05
C ILE A 105 -3.07 -15.27 0.60
N ILE A 106 -3.73 -16.24 -0.04
CA ILE A 106 -3.09 -17.48 -0.52
C ILE A 106 -2.10 -17.17 -1.64
N GLY A 107 -2.53 -16.43 -2.67
CA GLY A 107 -1.68 -16.01 -3.80
C GLY A 107 -0.49 -15.17 -3.37
N GLY A 108 -0.68 -14.24 -2.43
CA GLY A 108 0.41 -13.45 -1.85
C GLY A 108 1.49 -14.32 -1.17
N LYS A 109 1.07 -15.30 -0.35
CA LYS A 109 1.98 -16.27 0.27
C LYS A 109 2.63 -17.21 -0.76
N LEU A 110 1.87 -17.63 -1.78
CA LEU A 110 2.38 -18.51 -2.83
C LEU A 110 3.51 -17.86 -3.63
N VAL A 111 3.36 -16.59 -4.01
CA VAL A 111 4.42 -15.81 -4.68
C VAL A 111 5.62 -15.53 -3.75
N GLU A 112 5.40 -15.43 -2.44
CA GLU A 112 6.48 -15.32 -1.44
C GLU A 112 7.28 -16.64 -1.29
N ILE A 113 6.63 -17.79 -1.50
CA ILE A 113 7.25 -19.13 -1.50
C ILE A 113 7.99 -19.43 -2.82
N ILE A 114 7.52 -18.93 -3.96
CA ILE A 114 8.13 -19.15 -5.29
C ILE A 114 9.42 -18.33 -5.43
N ARG A 115 10.50 -18.85 -4.85
CA ARG A 115 11.84 -18.25 -4.87
C ARG A 115 12.63 -18.71 -6.10
N ILE A 116 12.44 -18.01 -7.21
CA ILE A 116 13.24 -18.19 -8.43
C ILE A 116 14.71 -17.82 -8.13
N PRO A 117 15.71 -18.70 -8.39
CA PRO A 117 17.10 -18.45 -7.97
C PRO A 117 17.76 -17.19 -8.53
N SER A 118 17.34 -16.73 -9.71
CA SER A 118 18.00 -15.67 -10.49
C SER A 118 17.39 -14.27 -10.33
N VAL A 119 16.33 -14.09 -9.52
CA VAL A 119 15.68 -12.78 -9.31
C VAL A 119 15.43 -12.50 -7.82
N PRO A 120 15.32 -11.22 -7.42
CA PRO A 120 14.88 -10.86 -6.07
C PRO A 120 13.52 -11.46 -5.72
N GLN A 121 13.25 -11.65 -4.42
CA GLN A 121 11.95 -12.11 -3.93
C GLN A 121 10.82 -11.23 -4.49
N LEU A 122 9.87 -11.86 -5.18
CA LEU A 122 8.74 -11.16 -5.77
C LEU A 122 7.83 -10.58 -4.67
N PRO A 123 7.31 -9.35 -4.84
CA PRO A 123 6.48 -8.74 -3.82
C PRO A 123 5.14 -9.49 -3.70
N PRO A 124 4.66 -9.84 -2.48
CA PRO A 124 3.37 -10.52 -2.29
C PRO A 124 2.17 -9.79 -2.91
N LEU A 125 2.29 -8.49 -3.17
CA LEU A 125 1.31 -7.68 -3.90
C LEU A 125 0.98 -8.26 -5.30
N LEU A 126 1.98 -8.84 -5.98
CA LEU A 126 1.79 -9.47 -7.28
C LEU A 126 0.91 -10.73 -7.16
N GLY A 127 1.15 -11.56 -6.15
CA GLY A 127 0.32 -12.74 -5.87
C GLY A 127 -1.11 -12.40 -5.45
N MET A 128 -1.30 -11.32 -4.69
CA MET A 128 -2.63 -10.79 -4.34
C MET A 128 -3.40 -10.35 -5.59
N LEU A 129 -2.74 -9.63 -6.51
CA LEU A 129 -3.35 -9.18 -7.77
C LEU A 129 -3.66 -10.35 -8.72
N LEU A 130 -2.73 -11.30 -8.87
CA LEU A 130 -2.91 -12.47 -9.73
C LEU A 130 -4.05 -13.39 -9.25
N ALA A 131 -4.29 -13.48 -7.93
CA ALA A 131 -5.42 -14.24 -7.39
C ALA A 131 -6.78 -13.65 -7.83
N GLY A 132 -6.97 -12.33 -7.67
CA GLY A 132 -8.19 -11.65 -8.15
C GLY A 132 -8.36 -11.73 -9.67
N PHE A 133 -7.27 -11.57 -10.42
CA PHE A 133 -7.26 -11.75 -11.87
C PHE A 133 -7.67 -13.15 -12.31
N THR A 134 -7.21 -14.19 -11.59
CA THR A 134 -7.58 -15.59 -11.86
C THR A 134 -9.06 -15.83 -11.61
N ILE A 135 -9.60 -15.34 -10.48
CA ILE A 135 -11.04 -15.40 -10.17
C ILE A 135 -11.90 -14.80 -11.29
N ARG A 136 -11.46 -13.67 -11.87
CA ARG A 136 -12.24 -12.97 -12.90
C ARG A 136 -12.22 -13.64 -14.28
N ASN A 137 -11.17 -14.40 -14.59
CA ASN A 137 -10.92 -14.89 -15.95
C ASN A 137 -11.05 -16.40 -16.13
N VAL A 138 -11.12 -17.16 -15.03
CA VAL A 138 -11.47 -18.59 -15.06
C VAL A 138 -12.99 -18.74 -14.90
N PRO A 139 -13.74 -19.27 -15.89
CA PRO A 139 -15.21 -19.32 -15.85
C PRO A 139 -15.78 -19.95 -14.59
N PHE A 140 -15.23 -21.11 -14.19
CA PHE A 140 -15.61 -21.83 -12.97
C PHE A 140 -15.65 -20.95 -11.70
N PHE A 141 -14.74 -19.97 -11.58
CA PHE A 141 -14.78 -19.00 -10.49
C PHE A 141 -15.66 -17.79 -10.81
N SER A 142 -15.57 -17.21 -12.01
CA SER A 142 -16.32 -15.99 -12.34
C SER A 142 -17.85 -16.17 -12.36
N ASP A 143 -18.35 -17.38 -12.57
CA ASP A 143 -19.80 -17.66 -12.58
C ASP A 143 -20.37 -17.78 -11.14
N HIS A 144 -19.54 -18.14 -10.16
CA HIS A 144 -19.91 -18.28 -8.74
C HIS A 144 -19.48 -17.08 -7.87
N VAL A 145 -18.48 -16.31 -8.32
CA VAL A 145 -17.89 -15.17 -7.60
C VAL A 145 -18.34 -13.86 -8.24
N TRP A 146 -19.54 -13.41 -7.87
CA TRP A 146 -20.00 -12.06 -8.20
C TRP A 146 -19.59 -11.05 -7.12
N ILE A 147 -19.21 -9.85 -7.56
CA ILE A 147 -18.82 -8.73 -6.69
C ILE A 147 -19.52 -7.49 -7.21
N SER A 148 -20.28 -6.80 -6.35
CA SER A 148 -20.89 -5.53 -6.74
C SER A 148 -19.83 -4.42 -6.86
N ASN A 149 -19.89 -3.65 -7.95
CA ASN A 149 -18.97 -2.53 -8.19
C ASN A 149 -18.98 -1.53 -7.02
N THR A 150 -20.13 -1.30 -6.39
CA THR A 150 -20.30 -0.37 -5.25
C THR A 150 -19.53 -0.84 -4.01
N MET A 151 -19.61 -2.13 -3.65
CA MET A 151 -18.83 -2.66 -2.53
C MET A 151 -17.34 -2.69 -2.87
N SER A 152 -17.00 -3.10 -4.11
CA SER A 152 -15.61 -3.12 -4.59
C SER A 152 -14.95 -1.73 -4.48
N SER A 153 -15.61 -0.70 -5.00
CA SER A 153 -15.20 0.70 -4.89
C SER A 153 -15.06 1.16 -3.43
N THR A 154 -16.08 0.95 -2.60
CA THR A 154 -16.07 1.35 -1.18
C THR A 154 -14.92 0.70 -0.41
N LEU A 155 -14.67 -0.59 -0.62
CA LEU A 155 -13.59 -1.33 0.05
C LEU A 155 -12.20 -0.88 -0.44
N ARG A 156 -12.02 -0.62 -1.74
CA ARG A 156 -10.77 -0.03 -2.27
C ARG A 156 -10.53 1.38 -1.73
N ASN A 157 -11.54 2.23 -1.72
CA ASN A 157 -11.41 3.60 -1.21
C ASN A 157 -11.11 3.61 0.30
N THR A 158 -11.69 2.68 1.06
CA THR A 158 -11.34 2.45 2.48
C THR A 158 -9.88 2.01 2.63
N ALA A 159 -9.42 1.04 1.83
CA ALA A 159 -8.02 0.60 1.85
C ALA A 159 -7.03 1.72 1.49
N LEU A 160 -7.34 2.53 0.46
CA LEU A 160 -6.55 3.69 0.06
C LEU A 160 -6.51 4.76 1.16
N THR A 161 -7.61 4.99 1.85
CA THR A 161 -7.66 5.88 3.02
C THR A 161 -6.68 5.39 4.09
N ILE A 162 -6.64 4.09 4.37
CA ILE A 162 -5.72 3.50 5.35
C ILE A 162 -4.24 3.66 4.93
N VAL A 163 -3.92 3.55 3.63
CA VAL A 163 -2.58 3.91 3.10
C VAL A 163 -2.26 5.38 3.38
N LEU A 164 -3.17 6.30 3.05
CA LEU A 164 -2.95 7.74 3.20
C LEU A 164 -2.84 8.17 4.67
N VAL A 165 -3.56 7.51 5.59
CA VAL A 165 -3.34 7.67 7.04
C VAL A 165 -1.95 7.20 7.44
N ARG A 166 -1.50 6.02 6.95
CA ARG A 166 -0.15 5.51 7.22
C ARG A 166 0.93 6.43 6.61
N ALA A 167 0.66 7.02 5.45
CA ALA A 167 1.51 7.98 4.75
C ALA A 167 1.70 9.26 5.56
N GLY A 168 0.61 9.95 5.93
CA GLY A 168 0.66 11.21 6.67
C GLY A 168 1.29 11.04 8.05
N LEU A 169 0.94 9.97 8.79
CA LEU A 169 1.65 9.60 10.01
C LEU A 169 3.13 9.27 9.75
N GLY A 170 3.48 8.76 8.58
CA GLY A 170 4.86 8.44 8.21
C GLY A 170 5.78 9.64 8.00
N LEU A 171 5.24 10.79 7.60
CA LEU A 171 6.02 11.97 7.23
C LEU A 171 6.80 12.58 8.40
N ASP A 172 7.98 13.14 8.08
CA ASP A 172 8.75 14.04 8.92
C ASP A 172 8.52 15.51 8.49
N PRO A 173 8.04 16.40 9.38
CA PRO A 173 7.89 17.82 9.06
C PRO A 173 9.21 18.53 8.77
N GLN A 174 10.37 18.10 9.30
CA GLN A 174 11.64 18.79 9.09
C GLN A 174 12.18 18.55 7.68
N ALA A 175 12.31 17.28 7.26
CA ALA A 175 12.65 16.89 5.90
C ALA A 175 11.68 17.49 4.88
N LEU A 176 10.36 17.49 5.14
CA LEU A 176 9.38 18.06 4.22
C LEU A 176 9.53 19.60 4.09
N LYS A 177 9.76 20.33 5.20
CA LYS A 177 10.02 21.78 5.18
C LYS A 177 11.27 22.12 4.38
N ARG A 178 12.33 21.32 4.51
CA ARG A 178 13.59 21.44 3.76
C ARG A 178 13.41 21.14 2.27
N LEU A 179 12.67 20.09 1.92
CA LEU A 179 12.57 19.56 0.56
C LEU A 179 11.38 20.09 -0.25
N LYS A 180 10.53 20.98 0.29
CA LYS A 180 9.28 21.44 -0.34
C LYS A 180 9.38 21.83 -1.83
N ARG A 181 10.46 22.50 -2.26
CA ARG A 181 10.69 22.86 -3.68
C ARG A 181 10.99 21.63 -4.56
N VAL A 182 11.74 20.66 -4.04
CA VAL A 182 12.04 19.39 -4.71
C VAL A 182 10.80 18.50 -4.78
N CYS A 183 10.01 18.48 -3.70
CA CYS A 183 8.73 17.76 -3.62
C CYS A 183 7.73 18.23 -4.68
N LEU A 184 7.53 19.54 -4.81
CA LEU A 184 6.66 20.11 -5.85
C LEU A 184 7.17 19.77 -7.27
N ARG A 185 8.50 19.84 -7.49
CA ARG A 185 9.11 19.51 -8.78
C ARG A 185 9.01 18.02 -9.14
N LEU A 186 9.09 17.13 -8.14
CA LEU A 186 8.94 15.67 -8.30
C LEU A 186 7.48 15.25 -8.52
N ALA A 187 6.52 15.97 -7.95
CA ALA A 187 5.10 15.73 -8.14
C ALA A 187 4.60 16.23 -9.50
N MET A 188 4.89 17.48 -9.87
CA MET A 188 4.34 18.08 -11.09
C MET A 188 5.10 17.68 -12.36
N GLY A 189 6.44 17.72 -12.33
CA GLY A 189 7.25 17.59 -13.56
C GLY A 189 7.10 16.23 -14.26
N PRO A 190 7.38 15.09 -13.58
CA PRO A 190 7.21 13.77 -14.15
C PRO A 190 5.77 13.45 -14.55
N CYS A 191 4.78 13.83 -13.72
CA CYS A 191 3.36 13.61 -13.99
C CYS A 191 2.91 14.30 -15.29
N LEU A 192 3.21 15.60 -15.44
CA LEU A 192 2.82 16.38 -16.61
C LEU A 192 3.55 15.94 -17.89
N MET A 193 4.84 15.61 -17.80
CA MET A 193 5.60 15.13 -18.96
C MET A 193 5.22 13.71 -19.37
N GLU A 194 4.90 12.83 -18.42
CA GLU A 194 4.34 11.51 -18.75
C GLU A 194 2.94 11.66 -19.36
N ALA A 195 2.06 12.47 -18.79
CA ALA A 195 0.71 12.67 -19.34
C ALA A 195 0.73 13.26 -20.77
N CYS A 196 1.58 14.27 -21.02
CA CYS A 196 1.74 14.85 -22.36
C CYS A 196 2.37 13.86 -23.35
N SER A 197 3.40 13.11 -22.94
CA SER A 197 4.01 12.12 -23.83
C SER A 197 3.09 10.94 -24.12
N ALA A 198 2.39 10.42 -23.12
CA ALA A 198 1.36 9.39 -23.29
C ALA A 198 0.24 9.86 -24.24
N ALA A 199 -0.20 11.12 -24.15
CA ALA A 199 -1.16 11.70 -25.08
C ALA A 199 -0.63 11.73 -26.53
N VAL A 200 0.61 12.17 -26.75
CA VAL A 200 1.25 12.17 -28.07
C VAL A 200 1.38 10.74 -28.62
N ILE A 201 1.83 9.79 -27.78
CA ILE A 201 2.01 8.38 -28.16
C ILE A 201 0.66 7.73 -28.51
N SER A 202 -0.38 7.92 -27.69
CA SER A 202 -1.71 7.39 -27.97
C SER A 202 -2.39 8.06 -29.16
N HIS A 203 -2.11 9.34 -29.45
CA HIS A 203 -2.59 9.99 -30.67
C HIS A 203 -2.04 9.29 -31.92
N TYR A 204 -0.72 9.12 -32.02
CA TYR A 204 -0.10 8.54 -33.22
C TYR A 204 -0.22 7.01 -33.31
N LEU A 205 -0.05 6.29 -32.19
CA LEU A 205 -0.02 4.82 -32.17
C LEU A 205 -1.42 4.19 -32.07
N MET A 206 -2.34 4.81 -31.33
CA MET A 206 -3.71 4.30 -31.13
C MET A 206 -4.76 5.02 -31.98
N LYS A 207 -4.36 6.07 -32.73
CA LYS A 207 -5.22 6.92 -33.57
C LYS A 207 -6.35 7.60 -32.78
N PHE A 208 -6.14 7.85 -31.49
CA PHE A 208 -7.10 8.56 -30.64
C PHE A 208 -7.08 10.07 -30.92
N PRO A 209 -8.23 10.76 -31.01
CA PRO A 209 -8.26 12.22 -31.10
C PRO A 209 -7.70 12.86 -29.82
N TRP A 210 -7.12 14.05 -29.93
CA TRP A 210 -6.32 14.70 -28.89
C TRP A 210 -7.00 14.77 -27.51
N GLN A 211 -8.30 15.08 -27.45
CA GLN A 211 -9.05 15.18 -26.19
C GLN A 211 -9.04 13.85 -25.41
N TRP A 212 -9.26 12.75 -26.12
CA TRP A 212 -9.24 11.39 -25.57
C TRP A 212 -7.81 10.91 -25.27
N ALA A 213 -6.84 11.33 -26.07
CA ALA A 213 -5.43 11.03 -25.83
C ALA A 213 -4.89 11.75 -24.57
N PHE A 214 -5.22 13.03 -24.35
CA PHE A 214 -4.89 13.74 -23.12
C PHE A 214 -5.64 13.19 -21.89
N LEU A 215 -6.91 12.80 -22.04
CA LEU A 215 -7.66 12.11 -20.99
C LEU A 215 -6.95 10.82 -20.54
N LEU A 216 -6.55 9.97 -21.50
CA LEU A 216 -5.76 8.76 -21.23
C LEU A 216 -4.38 9.10 -20.65
N GLY A 217 -3.74 10.17 -21.12
CA GLY A 217 -2.46 10.65 -20.60
C GLY A 217 -2.50 10.94 -19.10
N PHE A 218 -3.52 11.65 -18.60
CA PHE A 218 -3.68 11.91 -17.17
C PHE A 218 -4.09 10.67 -16.35
N VAL A 219 -4.78 9.68 -16.96
CA VAL A 219 -5.02 8.37 -16.34
C VAL A 219 -3.72 7.57 -16.19
N VAL A 220 -2.84 7.62 -17.19
CA VAL A 220 -1.56 6.89 -17.20
C VAL A 220 -0.48 7.61 -16.40
N GLY A 221 -0.56 8.94 -16.24
CA GLY A 221 0.42 9.76 -15.51
C GLY A 221 0.36 9.69 -13.99
N ALA A 222 -0.66 9.03 -13.41
CA ALA A 222 -0.88 8.92 -11.97
C ALA A 222 -0.02 7.84 -11.31
N VAL A 223 0.54 8.16 -10.14
CA VAL A 223 1.31 7.23 -9.29
C VAL A 223 0.39 6.34 -8.43
N SER A 224 0.95 5.27 -7.85
CA SER A 224 0.30 4.44 -6.83
C SER A 224 0.95 4.61 -5.45
N PRO A 225 0.41 5.48 -4.57
CA PRO A 225 0.87 5.53 -3.17
C PRO A 225 0.67 4.19 -2.44
N ALA A 226 -0.29 3.35 -2.86
CA ALA A 226 -0.52 2.02 -2.31
C ALA A 226 0.69 1.05 -2.46
N VAL A 227 1.59 1.31 -3.42
CA VAL A 227 2.83 0.54 -3.61
C VAL A 227 4.05 1.27 -3.04
N ILE A 228 4.13 2.59 -3.23
CA ILE A 228 5.25 3.41 -2.76
C ILE A 228 5.26 3.52 -1.23
N VAL A 229 4.14 3.88 -0.60
CA VAL A 229 4.09 4.22 0.84
C VAL A 229 4.52 3.04 1.72
N PRO A 230 4.00 1.81 1.59
CA PRO A 230 4.46 0.69 2.43
C PRO A 230 5.96 0.38 2.23
N SER A 231 6.47 0.57 1.00
CA SER A 231 7.87 0.34 0.64
C SER A 231 8.80 1.40 1.24
N MET A 232 8.43 2.68 1.17
CA MET A 232 9.20 3.80 1.71
C MET A 232 9.19 3.81 3.23
N LEU A 233 8.06 3.49 3.86
CA LEU A 233 7.99 3.34 5.32
C LEU A 233 8.88 2.19 5.81
N ARG A 234 8.90 1.05 5.11
CA ARG A 234 9.80 -0.07 5.43
C ARG A 234 11.30 0.27 5.26
N LEU A 235 11.64 1.20 4.36
CA LEU A 235 13.01 1.72 4.22
C LEU A 235 13.35 2.70 5.34
N GLN A 236 12.40 3.57 5.72
CA GLN A 236 12.49 4.51 6.84
C GLN A 236 12.60 3.79 8.20
N GLU A 237 11.83 2.72 8.42
CA GLU A 237 11.93 1.83 9.58
C GLU A 237 13.31 1.14 9.66
N LYS A 238 14.03 1.03 8.53
CA LYS A 238 15.41 0.52 8.43
C LYS A 238 16.48 1.62 8.34
N GLY A 239 16.12 2.90 8.50
CA GLY A 239 17.03 4.06 8.47
C GLY A 239 17.50 4.53 7.09
N TYR A 240 17.14 3.85 5.99
CA TYR A 240 17.67 4.17 4.65
C TYR A 240 17.18 5.52 4.12
N GLY A 241 18.12 6.39 3.74
CA GLY A 241 17.84 7.67 3.07
C GLY A 241 17.22 8.76 3.96
N ILE A 242 17.23 8.57 5.28
CA ILE A 242 16.52 9.46 6.23
C ILE A 242 17.18 10.82 6.41
N GLU A 243 18.50 10.90 6.51
CA GLU A 243 19.24 12.17 6.64
C GLU A 243 18.90 13.14 5.50
N LYS A 244 18.83 12.62 4.27
CA LYS A 244 18.42 13.33 3.05
C LYS A 244 16.91 13.40 2.85
N GLY A 245 16.11 12.69 3.65
CA GLY A 245 14.64 12.74 3.65
C GLY A 245 13.97 12.09 2.43
N ILE A 246 14.65 11.15 1.76
CA ILE A 246 14.21 10.56 0.48
C ILE A 246 12.87 9.79 0.63
N PRO A 247 12.65 8.95 1.67
CA PRO A 247 11.34 8.31 1.88
C PRO A 247 10.21 9.33 2.07
N THR A 248 10.45 10.37 2.88
CA THR A 248 9.48 11.45 3.15
C THR A 248 9.15 12.26 1.89
N LEU A 249 10.16 12.53 1.05
CA LEU A 249 10.00 13.20 -0.25
C LEU A 249 9.11 12.38 -1.19
N LEU A 250 9.37 11.08 -1.33
CA LEU A 250 8.61 10.18 -2.21
C LEU A 250 7.15 9.99 -1.72
N ILE A 251 6.95 9.87 -0.40
CA ILE A 251 5.61 9.77 0.20
C ILE A 251 4.82 11.07 -0.01
N ALA A 252 5.41 12.24 0.27
CA ALA A 252 4.72 13.52 0.12
C ALA A 252 4.46 13.90 -1.35
N ALA A 253 5.42 13.63 -2.24
CA ALA A 253 5.27 13.97 -3.65
C ALA A 253 4.25 13.07 -4.37
N SER A 254 4.03 11.83 -3.93
CA SER A 254 3.09 10.91 -4.63
C SER A 254 1.64 11.34 -4.40
N SER A 255 1.29 11.78 -3.19
CA SER A 255 -0.04 12.37 -2.95
C SER A 255 -0.25 13.73 -3.63
N LEU A 256 0.82 14.45 -4.02
CA LEU A 256 0.71 15.66 -4.84
C LEU A 256 0.61 15.33 -6.34
N ASP A 257 1.30 14.28 -6.81
CA ASP A 257 1.19 13.71 -8.15
C ASP A 257 -0.26 13.27 -8.43
N ASP A 258 -0.86 12.52 -7.49
CA ASP A 258 -2.28 12.10 -7.53
C ASP A 258 -3.24 13.29 -7.74
N ILE A 259 -3.03 14.42 -7.06
CA ILE A 259 -3.88 15.62 -7.18
C ILE A 259 -3.73 16.27 -8.56
N VAL A 260 -2.51 16.34 -9.08
CA VAL A 260 -2.23 16.87 -10.42
C VAL A 260 -2.87 15.97 -11.48
N ALA A 261 -2.72 14.65 -11.36
CA ALA A 261 -3.31 13.67 -12.26
C ALA A 261 -4.85 13.68 -12.23
N ILE A 262 -5.47 13.74 -11.05
CA ILE A 262 -6.94 13.83 -10.90
C ILE A 262 -7.46 15.16 -11.44
N THR A 263 -6.76 16.28 -11.20
CA THR A 263 -7.14 17.60 -11.73
C THR A 263 -7.07 17.63 -13.26
N GLY A 264 -6.00 17.10 -13.84
CA GLY A 264 -5.83 17.01 -15.30
C GLY A 264 -6.85 16.05 -15.94
N TYR A 265 -7.12 14.91 -15.31
CA TYR A 265 -8.17 13.97 -15.71
C TYR A 265 -9.55 14.64 -15.72
N ASN A 266 -9.98 15.25 -14.61
CA ASN A 266 -11.28 15.94 -14.51
C ASN A 266 -11.41 17.08 -15.54
N THR A 267 -10.30 17.77 -15.83
CA THR A 267 -10.25 18.83 -16.86
C THR A 267 -10.46 18.25 -18.25
N CYS A 268 -9.71 17.21 -18.64
CA CYS A 268 -9.85 16.57 -19.94
C CYS A 268 -11.21 15.88 -20.10
N PHE A 269 -11.73 15.28 -19.03
CA PHE A 269 -13.06 14.67 -18.97
C PHE A 269 -14.16 15.71 -19.23
N SER A 270 -14.06 16.87 -18.58
CA SER A 270 -14.96 18.02 -18.84
C SER A 270 -14.91 18.45 -20.31
N ILE A 271 -13.73 18.49 -20.93
CA ILE A 271 -13.54 18.89 -22.33
C ILE A 271 -14.09 17.84 -23.32
N VAL A 272 -14.08 16.56 -22.95
CA VAL A 272 -14.61 15.45 -23.75
C VAL A 272 -16.14 15.38 -23.71
N PHE A 273 -16.75 15.59 -22.53
CA PHE A 273 -18.19 15.37 -22.31
C PHE A 273 -19.04 16.64 -22.11
N SER A 274 -18.45 17.83 -22.08
CA SER A 274 -19.19 19.09 -22.06
C SER A 274 -18.71 20.05 -23.15
N SER A 275 -19.67 20.58 -23.90
CA SER A 275 -19.46 21.50 -25.03
C SER A 275 -18.98 22.89 -24.59
N GLY A 276 -17.72 22.99 -24.13
CA GLY A 276 -17.04 24.24 -23.84
C GLY A 276 -16.07 24.15 -22.67
N VAL A 277 -14.89 24.75 -22.82
CA VAL A 277 -13.87 24.85 -21.76
C VAL A 277 -14.31 25.86 -20.70
N LYS A 278 -15.23 25.47 -19.82
CA LYS A 278 -15.61 26.29 -18.67
C LYS A 278 -14.46 26.31 -17.67
N LEU A 279 -13.75 27.45 -17.60
CA LEU A 279 -12.60 27.67 -16.71
C LEU A 279 -12.92 27.39 -15.22
N SER A 280 -14.20 27.48 -14.86
CA SER A 280 -14.77 27.04 -13.58
C SER A 280 -14.39 25.62 -13.17
N ASN A 281 -14.19 24.69 -14.10
CA ASN A 281 -13.97 23.27 -13.77
C ASN A 281 -12.53 23.01 -13.28
N ILE A 282 -11.56 23.74 -13.84
CA ILE A 282 -10.17 23.77 -13.37
C ILE A 282 -10.11 24.45 -12.00
N MET A 283 -10.75 25.62 -11.89
CA MET A 283 -10.86 26.35 -10.61
C MET A 283 -11.54 25.50 -9.53
N THR A 284 -12.58 24.74 -9.87
CA THR A 284 -13.30 23.83 -8.96
C THR A 284 -12.38 22.71 -8.46
N SER A 285 -11.64 22.03 -9.34
CA SER A 285 -10.74 20.95 -8.92
C SER A 285 -9.63 21.46 -7.98
N PHE A 286 -9.07 22.63 -8.26
CA PHE A 286 -8.07 23.26 -7.40
C PHE A 286 -8.67 23.76 -6.07
N ARG A 287 -9.84 24.40 -6.10
CA ARG A 287 -10.61 24.83 -4.92
C ARG A 287 -10.90 23.64 -4.00
N ASP A 288 -11.36 22.52 -4.55
CA ASP A 288 -11.71 21.33 -3.78
C ASP A 288 -10.47 20.69 -3.15
N ALA A 289 -9.31 20.73 -3.81
CA ALA A 289 -8.03 20.39 -3.19
C ALA A 289 -7.67 21.34 -2.03
N VAL A 290 -7.83 22.67 -2.20
CA VAL A 290 -7.60 23.64 -1.11
C VAL A 290 -8.56 23.42 0.06
N ILE A 291 -9.84 23.14 -0.19
CA ILE A 291 -10.84 22.79 0.85
C ILE A 291 -10.44 21.48 1.55
N GLY A 292 -9.99 20.46 0.81
CA GLY A 292 -9.46 19.22 1.38
C GLY A 292 -8.25 19.45 2.28
N LEU A 293 -7.30 20.30 1.87
CA LEU A 293 -6.14 20.66 2.68
C LEU A 293 -6.54 21.41 3.96
N LEU A 294 -7.41 22.42 3.86
CA LEU A 294 -7.84 23.23 5.00
C LEU A 294 -8.66 22.42 6.01
N SER A 295 -9.63 21.64 5.54
CA SER A 295 -10.43 20.76 6.40
C SER A 295 -9.55 19.67 7.05
N GLY A 296 -8.61 19.09 6.31
CA GLY A 296 -7.62 18.16 6.85
C GLY A 296 -6.73 18.79 7.93
N VAL A 297 -6.24 20.02 7.75
CA VAL A 297 -5.47 20.73 8.78
C VAL A 297 -6.32 20.99 10.03
N VAL A 298 -7.56 21.47 9.89
CA VAL A 298 -8.45 21.74 11.04
C VAL A 298 -8.80 20.46 11.80
N LEU A 299 -9.20 19.40 11.11
CA LEU A 299 -9.47 18.09 11.72
C LEU A 299 -8.20 17.45 12.30
N GLY A 300 -7.04 17.69 11.71
CA GLY A 300 -5.74 17.25 12.23
C GLY A 300 -5.34 17.98 13.51
N ILE A 301 -5.66 19.27 13.63
CA ILE A 301 -5.51 20.03 14.88
C ILE A 301 -6.47 19.49 15.94
N PHE A 302 -7.74 19.25 15.62
CA PHE A 302 -8.71 18.62 16.53
C PHE A 302 -8.20 17.25 17.03
N ALA A 303 -7.80 16.37 16.11
CA ALA A 303 -7.23 15.06 16.40
C ALA A 303 -5.90 15.11 17.17
N ARG A 304 -5.14 16.21 17.08
CA ARG A 304 -3.90 16.40 17.84
C ARG A 304 -4.19 16.51 19.34
N TYR A 305 -5.26 17.22 19.71
CA TYR A 305 -5.67 17.45 21.11
C TYR A 305 -6.57 16.33 21.65
N PHE A 306 -7.54 15.85 20.87
CA PHE A 306 -8.45 14.77 21.27
C PHE A 306 -7.98 13.40 20.76
N PRO A 307 -7.97 12.34 21.59
CA PRO A 307 -8.30 12.32 23.02
C PRO A 307 -7.18 12.91 23.88
N SER A 308 -7.60 13.48 25.01
CA SER A 308 -6.75 14.02 26.07
C SER A 308 -5.87 12.94 26.73
N ARG A 309 -4.79 13.37 27.40
CA ARG A 309 -3.68 12.50 27.87
C ARG A 309 -4.02 11.65 29.10
N ASP A 310 -5.04 12.05 29.85
CA ASP A 310 -5.70 11.35 30.96
C ASP A 310 -6.35 10.02 30.52
N GLN A 311 -6.73 9.89 29.24
CA GLN A 311 -7.53 8.76 28.80
C GLN A 311 -6.75 7.46 28.62
N GLY A 312 -7.16 6.42 29.36
CA GLY A 312 -6.69 5.06 29.17
C GLY A 312 -6.85 4.53 27.74
N LYS A 313 -5.93 3.63 27.32
CA LYS A 313 -5.81 3.06 25.96
C LYS A 313 -5.62 4.11 24.85
N LEU A 314 -4.94 5.22 25.16
CA LEU A 314 -4.73 6.38 24.29
C LEU A 314 -4.33 6.08 22.82
N PRO A 315 -3.39 5.15 22.50
CA PRO A 315 -3.03 4.86 21.11
C PRO A 315 -4.16 4.23 20.29
N LEU A 316 -4.98 3.37 20.91
CA LEU A 316 -6.12 2.73 20.23
C LEU A 316 -7.21 3.74 19.93
N LYS A 317 -7.56 4.60 20.90
CA LYS A 317 -8.51 5.70 20.71
C LYS A 317 -8.05 6.65 19.60
N ARG A 318 -6.76 7.00 19.56
CA ARG A 318 -6.15 7.86 18.53
C ARG A 318 -6.13 7.24 17.14
N ALA A 319 -5.78 5.95 17.04
CA ALA A 319 -5.82 5.21 15.78
C ALA A 319 -7.25 5.13 15.23
N PHE A 320 -8.23 4.76 16.07
CA PHE A 320 -9.63 4.66 15.68
C PHE A 320 -10.21 6.03 15.27
N LEU A 321 -9.92 7.10 16.03
CA LEU A 321 -10.42 8.45 15.75
C LEU A 321 -9.90 8.99 14.40
N ILE A 322 -8.59 8.88 14.11
CA ILE A 322 -8.06 9.27 12.80
C ILE A 322 -8.69 8.42 11.70
N LEU A 323 -8.75 7.10 11.88
CA LEU A 323 -9.23 6.18 10.86
C LEU A 323 -10.70 6.42 10.52
N SER A 324 -11.57 6.64 11.51
CA SER A 324 -12.99 6.95 11.27
C SER A 324 -13.18 8.32 10.60
N MET A 325 -12.48 9.37 11.05
CA MET A 325 -12.58 10.70 10.43
C MET A 325 -12.08 10.70 8.98
N CYS A 326 -10.98 10.00 8.68
CA CYS A 326 -10.45 9.92 7.33
C CYS A 326 -11.36 9.10 6.40
N ILE A 327 -11.90 7.96 6.86
CA ILE A 327 -12.84 7.16 6.05
C ILE A 327 -14.12 7.96 5.80
N SER A 328 -14.63 8.68 6.79
CA SER A 328 -15.79 9.57 6.63
C SER A 328 -15.51 10.72 5.66
N ALA A 329 -14.29 11.28 5.67
CA ALA A 329 -13.89 12.34 4.73
C ALA A 329 -13.79 11.83 3.28
N VAL A 330 -13.28 10.61 3.06
CA VAL A 330 -13.15 10.03 1.71
C VAL A 330 -14.51 9.55 1.17
N LEU A 331 -15.31 8.85 1.98
CA LEU A 331 -16.64 8.39 1.55
C LEU A 331 -17.63 9.57 1.42
N GLY A 332 -17.63 10.51 2.36
CA GLY A 332 -18.40 11.76 2.26
C GLY A 332 -18.00 12.60 1.06
N GLY A 333 -16.69 12.74 0.79
CA GLY A 333 -16.17 13.38 -0.42
C GLY A 333 -16.56 12.66 -1.72
N HIS A 334 -16.83 11.35 -1.67
CA HIS A 334 -17.40 10.61 -2.80
C HIS A 334 -18.88 10.96 -3.03
N HIS A 335 -19.68 11.03 -1.97
CA HIS A 335 -21.09 11.45 -2.04
C HIS A 335 -21.29 12.92 -2.47
N ILE A 336 -20.35 13.81 -2.13
CA ILE A 336 -20.38 15.24 -2.49
C ILE A 336 -19.80 15.48 -3.91
N GLY A 337 -19.13 14.48 -4.51
CA GLY A 337 -18.46 14.59 -5.82
C GLY A 337 -17.03 15.14 -5.78
N SER A 338 -16.61 15.74 -4.66
CA SER A 338 -15.25 16.30 -4.46
C SER A 338 -14.19 15.21 -4.17
N HIS A 339 -14.00 14.26 -5.09
CA HIS A 339 -13.12 13.10 -4.90
C HIS A 339 -11.67 13.46 -4.51
N ALA A 340 -11.12 14.55 -5.04
CA ALA A 340 -9.76 15.01 -4.72
C ALA A 340 -9.63 15.53 -3.27
N ALA A 341 -10.70 16.05 -2.67
CA ALA A 341 -10.67 16.68 -1.35
C ALA A 341 -10.42 15.65 -0.24
N GLY A 342 -11.08 14.49 -0.29
CA GLY A 342 -11.01 13.46 0.76
C GLY A 342 -9.61 12.84 0.92
N GLY A 343 -8.89 12.63 -0.19
CA GLY A 343 -7.53 12.08 -0.17
C GLY A 343 -6.52 13.05 0.48
N LEU A 344 -6.53 14.31 0.07
CA LEU A 344 -5.65 15.33 0.66
C LEU A 344 -6.04 15.66 2.10
N CYS A 345 -7.34 15.69 2.42
CA CYS A 345 -7.84 15.82 3.79
C CYS A 345 -7.27 14.70 4.68
N THR A 346 -7.33 13.44 4.22
CA THR A 346 -6.78 12.29 4.95
C THR A 346 -5.28 12.42 5.23
N LEU A 347 -4.50 12.83 4.21
CA LEU A 347 -3.05 13.01 4.37
C LEU A 347 -2.73 14.16 5.34
N ALA A 348 -3.38 15.31 5.18
CA ALA A 348 -3.16 16.49 6.01
C ALA A 348 -3.59 16.27 7.46
N LEU A 349 -4.75 15.66 7.68
CA LEU A 349 -5.27 15.29 9.01
C LEU A 349 -4.30 14.37 9.75
N SER A 350 -3.94 13.25 9.11
CA SER A 350 -3.06 12.25 9.72
C SER A 350 -1.64 12.76 9.96
N PHE A 351 -1.11 13.61 9.07
CA PHE A 351 0.16 14.31 9.27
C PHE A 351 0.10 15.29 10.44
N VAL A 352 -0.84 16.25 10.44
CA VAL A 352 -0.93 17.30 11.46
C VAL A 352 -1.21 16.72 12.84
N ALA A 353 -2.09 15.73 12.95
CA ALA A 353 -2.33 15.00 14.19
C ALA A 353 -1.04 14.32 14.68
N GLY A 354 -0.34 13.62 13.78
CA GLY A 354 0.95 12.96 14.03
C GLY A 354 2.06 13.90 14.50
N THR A 355 2.05 15.20 14.14
CA THR A 355 3.09 16.15 14.60
C THR A 355 3.05 16.44 16.10
N GLY A 356 1.89 16.31 16.76
CA GLY A 356 1.76 16.58 18.20
C GLY A 356 1.98 15.35 19.09
N TRP A 357 2.29 14.20 18.50
CA TRP A 357 2.43 12.93 19.20
C TRP A 357 3.90 12.49 19.15
N ALA A 358 4.52 12.34 20.33
CA ALA A 358 5.90 11.88 20.46
C ALA A 358 5.98 10.34 20.34
N LYS A 359 6.47 9.64 21.38
CA LYS A 359 6.60 8.17 21.39
C LYS A 359 5.29 7.43 21.06
N GLU A 360 4.13 8.04 21.30
CA GLU A 360 2.81 7.49 20.96
C GLU A 360 2.55 7.39 19.44
N LYS A 361 3.20 8.22 18.60
CA LYS A 361 3.08 8.18 17.13
C LYS A 361 3.40 6.79 16.59
N ILE A 362 4.47 6.18 17.09
CA ILE A 362 4.94 4.84 16.71
C ILE A 362 3.90 3.77 17.09
N LYS A 363 3.24 3.90 18.25
CA LYS A 363 2.18 2.97 18.69
C LYS A 363 0.95 3.07 17.76
N VAL A 364 0.53 4.29 17.41
CA VAL A 364 -0.57 4.51 16.45
C VAL A 364 -0.20 3.96 15.07
N GLN A 365 1.01 4.24 14.57
CA GLN A 365 1.50 3.70 13.29
C GLN A 365 1.47 2.17 13.25
N LYS A 366 1.84 1.48 14.34
CA LYS A 366 1.74 0.00 14.42
C LYS A 366 0.30 -0.50 14.33
N ILE A 367 -0.66 0.19 14.95
CA ILE A 367 -2.10 -0.16 14.86
C ILE A 367 -2.59 0.03 13.41
N ILE A 368 -2.32 1.19 12.80
CA ILE A 368 -2.70 1.47 11.40
C ILE A 368 -2.02 0.50 10.43
N ALA A 369 -0.77 0.09 10.68
CA ALA A 369 -0.08 -0.92 9.88
C ALA A 369 -0.73 -2.31 10.02
N ALA A 370 -1.23 -2.68 11.20
CA ALA A 370 -1.99 -3.91 11.37
C ALA A 370 -3.33 -3.86 10.60
N THR A 371 -4.05 -2.73 10.63
CA THR A 371 -5.26 -2.54 9.81
C THR A 371 -4.93 -2.58 8.31
N TRP A 372 -3.82 -1.97 7.89
CA TRP A 372 -3.35 -2.03 6.50
C TRP A 372 -3.08 -3.47 6.06
N ASN A 373 -2.46 -4.30 6.89
CA ASN A 373 -2.19 -5.70 6.55
C ASN A 373 -3.47 -6.53 6.29
N ILE A 374 -4.62 -6.11 6.84
CA ILE A 374 -5.95 -6.70 6.55
C ILE A 374 -6.51 -6.15 5.24
N PHE A 375 -6.41 -4.84 4.99
CA PHE A 375 -6.96 -4.21 3.78
C PHE A 375 -6.07 -4.36 2.53
N GLN A 376 -4.79 -4.71 2.67
CA GLN A 376 -3.85 -4.88 1.55
C GLN A 376 -4.24 -6.03 0.61
N PRO A 377 -4.45 -7.29 1.07
CA PRO A 377 -4.88 -8.36 0.17
C PRO A 377 -6.23 -8.05 -0.51
N LEU A 378 -7.14 -7.41 0.23
CA LEU A 378 -8.44 -6.99 -0.28
C LEU A 378 -8.31 -5.95 -1.40
N LEU A 379 -7.48 -4.91 -1.24
CA LEU A 379 -7.26 -3.90 -2.27
C LEU A 379 -6.71 -4.50 -3.56
N PHE A 380 -5.62 -5.28 -3.47
CA PHE A 380 -4.95 -5.83 -4.65
C PHE A 380 -5.77 -6.96 -5.31
N GLY A 381 -6.50 -7.76 -4.52
CA GLY A 381 -7.46 -8.74 -5.03
C GLY A 381 -8.62 -8.12 -5.79
N LEU A 382 -9.29 -7.12 -5.21
CA LEU A 382 -10.39 -6.40 -5.89
C LEU A 382 -9.90 -5.65 -7.14
N VAL A 383 -8.66 -5.16 -7.15
CA VAL A 383 -7.98 -4.60 -8.33
C VAL A 383 -7.77 -5.66 -9.42
N GLY A 384 -7.28 -6.84 -9.08
CA GLY A 384 -7.12 -7.95 -10.03
C GLY A 384 -8.45 -8.40 -10.63
N ALA A 385 -9.50 -8.44 -9.81
CA ALA A 385 -10.84 -8.89 -10.20
C ALA A 385 -11.57 -7.96 -11.18
N GLU A 386 -11.03 -6.78 -11.49
CA GLU A 386 -11.64 -5.80 -12.42
C GLU A 386 -11.12 -5.90 -13.86
N VAL A 387 -10.24 -6.85 -14.19
CA VAL A 387 -9.62 -6.98 -15.52
C VAL A 387 -10.19 -8.19 -16.30
N PRO A 388 -11.25 -8.02 -17.12
CA PRO A 388 -11.78 -9.09 -17.98
C PRO A 388 -11.00 -9.22 -19.30
N VAL A 389 -10.16 -10.25 -19.40
CA VAL A 389 -9.37 -10.57 -20.62
C VAL A 389 -10.28 -10.82 -21.83
N ALA A 390 -11.46 -11.43 -21.62
CA ALA A 390 -12.44 -11.68 -22.68
C ALA A 390 -12.96 -10.40 -23.39
N SER A 391 -12.76 -9.21 -22.80
CA SER A 391 -13.09 -7.92 -23.44
C SER A 391 -11.92 -7.28 -24.21
N LEU A 392 -10.71 -7.86 -24.13
CA LEU A 392 -9.50 -7.29 -24.74
C LEU A 392 -9.22 -7.93 -26.11
N LYS A 393 -9.19 -7.10 -27.16
CA LYS A 393 -8.71 -7.53 -28.48
C LYS A 393 -7.18 -7.73 -28.43
N SER A 394 -6.69 -8.94 -28.68
CA SER A 394 -5.26 -9.31 -28.58
C SER A 394 -4.30 -8.26 -29.19
N ASN A 395 -4.54 -7.84 -30.43
CA ASN A 395 -3.73 -6.83 -31.14
C ASN A 395 -3.65 -5.47 -30.40
N ALA A 396 -4.70 -5.07 -29.68
CA ALA A 396 -4.69 -3.83 -28.89
C ALA A 396 -3.83 -3.94 -27.62
N ILE A 397 -3.64 -5.14 -27.05
CA ILE A 397 -2.86 -5.35 -25.82
C ILE A 397 -1.40 -4.95 -26.05
N GLY A 398 -0.79 -5.44 -27.13
CA GLY A 398 0.61 -5.11 -27.47
C GLY A 398 0.83 -3.61 -27.70
N ILE A 399 -0.13 -2.95 -28.36
CA ILE A 399 -0.12 -1.50 -28.58
C ILE A 399 -0.18 -0.74 -27.24
N CYS A 400 -1.10 -1.11 -26.35
CA CYS A 400 -1.24 -0.49 -25.02
C CYS A 400 0.02 -0.69 -24.15
N VAL A 401 0.61 -1.89 -24.16
CA VAL A 401 1.86 -2.19 -23.43
C VAL A 401 3.03 -1.36 -23.97
N THR A 402 3.16 -1.26 -25.29
CA THR A 402 4.20 -0.44 -25.94
C THR A 402 4.05 1.04 -25.59
N ALA A 403 2.83 1.58 -25.68
CA ALA A 403 2.54 2.97 -25.35
C ALA A 403 2.84 3.31 -23.88
N MET A 404 2.39 2.46 -22.95
CA MET A 404 2.66 2.62 -21.52
C MET A 404 4.15 2.51 -21.19
N SER A 405 4.88 1.60 -21.85
CA SER A 405 6.33 1.41 -21.64
C SER A 405 7.13 2.62 -22.10
N LEU A 406 6.79 3.19 -23.26
CA LEU A 406 7.47 4.38 -23.78
C LEU A 406 7.20 5.62 -22.91
N ALA A 407 5.96 5.81 -22.44
CA ALA A 407 5.62 6.86 -21.47
C ALA A 407 6.39 6.70 -20.15
N LEU A 408 6.50 5.47 -19.62
CA LEU A 408 7.29 5.17 -18.42
C LEU A 408 8.78 5.49 -18.57
N LEU A 409 9.39 5.20 -19.73
CA LEU A 409 10.79 5.56 -20.01
C LEU A 409 11.00 7.08 -19.98
N ILE A 410 10.06 7.84 -20.52
CA ILE A 410 10.06 9.30 -20.48
C ILE A 410 9.90 9.79 -19.03
N ARG A 411 8.99 9.20 -18.24
CA ARG A 411 8.81 9.50 -16.81
C ARG A 411 10.10 9.30 -16.01
N ILE A 412 10.80 8.17 -16.21
CA ILE A 412 12.06 7.86 -15.53
C ILE A 412 13.15 8.88 -15.90
N SER A 413 13.30 9.16 -17.20
CA SER A 413 14.31 10.10 -17.72
C SER A 413 14.07 11.52 -17.21
N VAL A 414 12.83 12.02 -17.29
CA VAL A 414 12.43 13.33 -16.77
C VAL A 414 12.65 13.41 -15.26
N THR A 415 12.32 12.36 -14.50
CA THR A 415 12.55 12.33 -13.06
C THR A 415 14.04 12.43 -12.73
N PHE A 416 14.91 11.69 -13.43
CA PHE A 416 16.36 11.75 -13.22
C PHE A 416 16.95 13.14 -13.53
N VAL A 417 16.51 13.79 -14.61
CA VAL A 417 16.92 15.16 -14.96
C VAL A 417 16.44 16.16 -13.91
N LEU A 418 15.16 16.12 -13.53
CA LEU A 418 14.60 17.02 -12.52
C LEU A 418 15.19 16.81 -11.11
N MET A 419 15.65 15.60 -10.78
CA MET A 419 16.36 15.33 -9.52
C MET A 419 17.84 15.70 -9.56
N SER A 420 18.41 16.06 -10.72
CA SER A 420 19.81 16.47 -10.79
C SER A 420 20.08 17.83 -10.13
N PHE A 421 19.12 18.76 -10.16
CA PHE A 421 19.20 20.05 -9.48
C PHE A 421 18.73 19.99 -8.01
N ALA A 422 19.06 18.93 -7.27
CA ALA A 422 18.58 18.70 -5.89
C ALA A 422 19.65 18.27 -4.87
N GLY A 423 20.93 18.16 -5.27
CA GLY A 423 22.01 17.74 -4.37
C GLY A 423 22.03 16.24 -4.03
N PHE A 424 21.27 15.41 -4.76
CA PHE A 424 21.29 13.96 -4.61
C PHE A 424 22.48 13.31 -5.32
N ASN A 425 23.01 12.24 -4.73
CA ASN A 425 24.05 11.40 -5.33
C ASN A 425 23.51 10.64 -6.54
N PHE A 426 24.36 10.22 -7.49
CA PHE A 426 23.92 9.49 -8.70
C PHE A 426 23.05 8.26 -8.40
N LYS A 427 23.43 7.44 -7.41
CA LYS A 427 22.65 6.28 -6.93
C LYS A 427 21.29 6.69 -6.35
N GLU A 428 21.20 7.82 -5.66
CA GLU A 428 19.95 8.36 -5.10
C GLU A 428 19.01 8.89 -6.19
N LYS A 429 19.54 9.55 -7.23
CA LYS A 429 18.76 10.01 -8.39
C LYS A 429 18.10 8.83 -9.12
N ILE A 430 18.87 7.75 -9.35
CA ILE A 430 18.35 6.51 -9.95
C ILE A 430 17.29 5.88 -9.04
N PHE A 431 17.55 5.79 -7.72
CA PHE A 431 16.57 5.26 -6.77
C PHE A 431 15.25 6.04 -6.79
N ILE A 432 15.30 7.38 -6.81
CA ILE A 432 14.10 8.23 -6.89
C ILE A 432 13.36 8.00 -8.22
N ALA A 433 14.06 7.96 -9.35
CA ALA A 433 13.47 7.77 -10.67
C ALA A 433 12.79 6.39 -10.82
N LEU A 434 13.43 5.31 -10.37
CA LEU A 434 12.84 3.96 -10.39
C LEU A 434 11.71 3.81 -9.36
N SER A 435 11.80 4.48 -8.21
CA SER A 435 10.71 4.54 -7.23
C SER A 435 9.46 5.27 -7.76
N TRP A 436 9.57 6.02 -8.87
CA TRP A 436 8.47 6.75 -9.51
C TRP A 436 7.71 5.96 -10.57
N MET A 437 8.06 4.68 -10.79
CA MET A 437 7.39 3.77 -11.74
C MET A 437 6.04 3.17 -11.31
N PRO A 438 5.71 2.93 -10.01
CA PRO A 438 4.53 2.14 -9.65
C PRO A 438 3.18 2.77 -10.03
N LYS A 439 2.40 2.04 -10.84
CA LYS A 439 1.02 2.36 -11.25
C LYS A 439 0.05 1.28 -10.80
N ALA A 440 -1.11 1.68 -10.31
CA ALA A 440 -2.24 0.80 -9.99
C ALA A 440 -3.53 1.59 -9.68
N THR A 441 -3.67 2.07 -8.45
CA THR A 441 -5.00 2.28 -7.84
C THR A 441 -5.71 3.56 -8.29
N VAL A 442 -4.97 4.66 -8.49
CA VAL A 442 -5.54 5.93 -8.97
C VAL A 442 -6.00 5.78 -10.42
N GLN A 443 -5.12 5.25 -11.28
CA GLN A 443 -5.39 4.88 -12.67
C GLN A 443 -6.66 3.99 -12.78
N ILE A 444 -6.79 2.96 -11.95
CA ILE A 444 -7.95 2.06 -11.95
C ILE A 444 -9.24 2.80 -11.56
N ASN A 445 -9.25 3.55 -10.46
CA ASN A 445 -10.43 4.29 -10.03
C ASN A 445 -10.89 5.33 -11.09
N GLN A 446 -9.96 6.04 -11.73
CA GLN A 446 -10.28 6.96 -12.85
C GLN A 446 -10.83 6.19 -14.06
N THR A 447 -10.22 5.07 -14.44
CA THR A 447 -10.66 4.24 -15.57
C THR A 447 -12.08 3.71 -15.36
N ILE A 448 -12.43 3.31 -14.14
CA ILE A 448 -13.78 2.82 -13.81
C ILE A 448 -14.80 3.94 -13.87
N LEU A 449 -14.49 5.14 -13.36
CA LEU A 449 -15.38 6.30 -13.46
C LEU A 449 -15.66 6.63 -14.93
N LEU A 450 -14.64 6.61 -15.79
CA LEU A 450 -14.79 6.78 -17.24
C LEU A 450 -15.66 5.68 -17.88
N LEU A 451 -15.45 4.41 -17.51
CA LEU A 451 -16.21 3.27 -18.06
C LEU A 451 -17.67 3.25 -17.59
N LEU A 452 -17.96 3.68 -16.36
CA LEU A 452 -19.33 3.83 -15.85
C LEU A 452 -20.05 4.97 -16.58
N PHE A 453 -19.42 6.14 -16.69
CA PHE A 453 -20.01 7.27 -17.42
C PHE A 453 -20.23 6.96 -18.90
N LEU A 454 -19.26 6.31 -19.57
CA LEU A 454 -19.42 5.83 -20.94
C LEU A 454 -20.57 4.83 -21.10
N ARG A 455 -20.79 3.95 -20.12
CA ARG A 455 -21.92 3.02 -20.13
C ARG A 455 -23.25 3.76 -19.97
N GLU A 456 -23.31 4.78 -19.12
CA GLU A 456 -24.49 5.61 -18.89
C GLU A 456 -24.82 6.44 -20.13
N GLU A 457 -23.85 7.19 -20.67
CA GLU A 457 -23.91 7.87 -21.99
C GLU A 457 -24.43 6.96 -23.10
N TRP A 458 -23.86 5.77 -23.26
CA TRP A 458 -24.26 4.84 -24.33
C TRP A 458 -25.65 4.24 -24.10
N THR A 459 -26.05 4.07 -22.84
CA THR A 459 -27.41 3.62 -22.48
C THR A 459 -28.43 4.72 -22.75
N ASN A 460 -28.13 5.97 -22.37
CA ASN A 460 -28.96 7.14 -22.64
C ASN A 460 -29.07 7.41 -24.15
N CYS A 461 -27.99 7.28 -24.90
CA CYS A 461 -27.99 7.37 -26.37
C CYS A 461 -28.83 6.25 -27.02
N LYS A 462 -28.79 5.03 -26.48
CA LYS A 462 -29.72 3.95 -26.90
C LYS A 462 -31.18 4.28 -26.58
N VAL A 463 -31.48 4.76 -25.38
CA VAL A 463 -32.84 5.14 -24.98
C VAL A 463 -33.37 6.30 -25.83
N ALA A 464 -32.55 7.30 -26.12
CA ALA A 464 -32.89 8.41 -27.02
C ALA A 464 -33.17 7.93 -28.45
N LYS A 465 -32.34 7.03 -29.00
CA LYS A 465 -32.61 6.40 -30.30
C LYS A 465 -33.90 5.57 -30.28
N CYS A 466 -34.15 4.78 -29.24
CA CYS A 466 -35.40 4.02 -29.09
C CYS A 466 -36.64 4.94 -28.97
N LYS A 467 -36.53 6.12 -28.35
CA LYS A 467 -37.60 7.14 -28.39
C LYS A 467 -37.84 7.66 -29.80
N HIS A 468 -36.79 8.10 -30.51
CA HIS A 468 -36.92 8.58 -31.89
C HIS A 468 -37.42 7.51 -32.90
N THR A 469 -37.21 6.22 -32.64
CA THR A 469 -37.86 5.15 -33.42
C THR A 469 -39.35 5.03 -33.08
N LYS A 470 -39.73 5.15 -31.80
CA LYS A 470 -41.14 5.10 -31.34
C LYS A 470 -41.96 6.35 -31.67
N GLU A 471 -41.32 7.49 -31.94
CA GLU A 471 -41.97 8.72 -32.43
C GLU A 471 -42.10 8.72 -33.97
N ARG A 472 -41.74 7.61 -34.63
CA ARG A 472 -41.86 7.38 -36.09
C ARG A 472 -42.64 6.10 -36.44
N GLN A 473 -43.37 5.55 -35.47
CA GLN A 473 -44.31 4.43 -35.63
C GLN A 473 -45.67 4.84 -35.07
#